data_AF-A0A7J6FLV0-F1
#
_entry.id   AF-A0A7J6FLV0-F1
#
_cell.length_a   1.000
_cell.length_b   1.000
_cell.length_c   1.000
_cell.angle_alpha   90.00
_cell.angle_beta   90.00
_cell.angle_gamma   90.00
#
_symmetry.space_group_name_H-M   'P 1'
#
loop_
_entity.id
_entity.type
_entity.pdbx_description
1 polymer ?
#
loop_
_entity_poly.entity_id
_entity_poly.type
_entity_poly.pdbx_seq_one_letter_code
_entity_poly.pdbx_strand_id
1 'polypeptide(L)'
;MSREKEENAAELKIGDEFLKAKCLTNCEVALILERKMSDDPLNHQVSQVFEKSLQYVKRFSRYKNPDVDAVRQVLSRYQLAEFELCVLGNLCPETVEEAIAMVPSIKQINPDQCLFNLLFSFFSLLEFLKAKCLMNCEVALILERKYDQLQQMSDDPLNQVSQVFEKSLQYVKRFSRYKNPDAVRQVREILSRYQLAEFELCVLGNLCPETVEEAIAMVPSIKTKGRAHDDEAIEKMLNDLSLIKKFE
;
A
#
# COMPACT_ATOMS: atom_id res chain seq x y z
N MET A 1 -44.10 -24.39 7.99
CA MET A 1 -43.12 -23.37 8.43
C MET A 1 -41.86 -24.09 8.87
N SER A 2 -40.89 -24.23 7.97
CA SER A 2 -39.52 -24.56 8.33
C SER A 2 -39.05 -23.51 9.34
N ARG A 3 -38.64 -23.92 10.54
CA ARG A 3 -37.94 -23.02 11.46
C ARG A 3 -36.69 -22.56 10.70
N GLU A 4 -36.65 -21.30 10.28
CA GLU A 4 -35.40 -20.67 9.89
C GLU A 4 -34.46 -20.86 11.09
N LYS A 5 -33.36 -21.60 10.87
CA LYS A 5 -32.34 -21.72 11.90
C LYS A 5 -31.82 -20.32 12.15
N GLU A 6 -31.79 -19.91 13.41
CA GLU A 6 -31.26 -18.60 13.78
C GLU A 6 -29.80 -18.48 13.29
N GLU A 7 -29.56 -17.51 12.40
CA GLU A 7 -28.24 -17.26 11.84
C GLU A 7 -27.38 -16.49 12.84
N ASN A 8 -26.12 -16.92 12.98
CA ASN A 8 -25.14 -16.28 13.84
C ASN A 8 -23.75 -16.32 13.19
N ALA A 9 -23.32 -15.19 12.65
CA ALA A 9 -22.04 -15.05 11.98
C ALA A 9 -20.83 -15.30 12.92
N ALA A 10 -20.95 -14.97 14.21
CA ALA A 10 -19.87 -15.20 15.19
C ALA A 10 -19.59 -16.69 15.44
N GLU A 11 -20.56 -17.55 15.10
CA GLU A 11 -20.47 -19.01 15.20
C GLU A 11 -20.40 -19.69 13.82
N LEU A 12 -20.22 -18.91 12.74
CA LEU A 12 -20.27 -19.37 11.35
C LEU A 12 -21.59 -20.11 11.00
N LYS A 13 -22.67 -19.81 11.71
CA LYS A 13 -24.03 -20.30 11.42
C LYS A 13 -24.68 -19.36 10.42
N ILE A 14 -24.26 -19.44 9.16
CA ILE A 14 -24.85 -18.69 8.05
C ILE A 14 -25.48 -19.67 7.04
N GLY A 15 -26.42 -19.23 6.22
CA GLY A 15 -27.04 -20.07 5.20
C GLY A 15 -26.04 -20.85 4.34
N ASP A 16 -26.38 -22.09 3.98
CA ASP A 16 -25.49 -23.04 3.28
C ASP A 16 -24.95 -22.49 1.94
N GLU A 17 -25.72 -21.61 1.29
CA GLU A 17 -25.32 -20.92 0.07
C GLU A 17 -24.17 -19.92 0.28
N PHE A 18 -24.10 -19.30 1.47
CA PHE A 18 -23.05 -18.34 1.84
C PHE A 18 -21.82 -19.02 2.42
N LEU A 19 -21.96 -20.17 3.08
CA LEU A 19 -20.82 -20.95 3.58
C LEU A 19 -19.86 -21.38 2.47
N LYS A 20 -20.39 -21.61 1.26
CA LYS A 20 -19.60 -22.01 0.08
C LYS A 20 -19.23 -20.83 -0.82
N ALA A 21 -19.74 -19.63 -0.54
CA ALA A 21 -19.47 -18.46 -1.34
C ALA A 21 -18.06 -17.93 -1.05
N LYS A 22 -17.41 -17.42 -2.10
CA LYS A 22 -16.21 -16.59 -1.90
C LYS A 22 -16.62 -15.22 -1.40
N CYS A 23 -15.88 -14.70 -0.43
CA CYS A 23 -16.09 -13.36 0.08
C CYS A 23 -15.10 -12.37 -0.56
N LEU A 24 -15.49 -11.10 -0.61
CA LEU A 24 -14.64 -10.02 -1.08
C LEU A 24 -14.42 -9.02 0.06
N THR A 25 -13.16 -8.64 0.26
CA THR A 25 -12.80 -7.53 1.14
C THR A 25 -13.27 -6.20 0.56
N ASN A 26 -13.41 -5.17 1.39
CA ASN A 26 -13.71 -3.80 0.96
C ASN A 26 -12.72 -3.33 -0.11
N CYS A 27 -11.44 -3.67 0.05
CA CYS A 27 -10.39 -3.30 -0.90
C CYS A 27 -10.61 -3.94 -2.28
N GLU A 28 -11.04 -5.20 -2.34
CA GLU A 28 -11.33 -5.89 -3.61
C GLU A 28 -12.59 -5.36 -4.27
N VAL A 29 -13.62 -5.12 -3.48
CA VAL A 29 -14.86 -4.50 -3.99
C VAL A 29 -14.54 -3.11 -4.55
N ALA A 30 -13.68 -2.31 -3.89
CA ALA A 30 -13.23 -1.02 -4.41
C ALA A 30 -12.59 -1.16 -5.79
N LEU A 31 -11.65 -2.10 -5.97
CA LEU A 31 -11.00 -2.33 -7.25
C LEU A 31 -11.98 -2.75 -8.36
N ILE A 32 -12.91 -3.65 -8.04
CA ILE A 32 -13.90 -4.12 -9.02
C ILE A 32 -14.83 -2.98 -9.44
N LEU A 33 -15.32 -2.18 -8.48
CA LEU A 33 -16.24 -1.08 -8.75
C LEU A 33 -15.53 0.08 -9.48
N GLU A 34 -14.29 0.40 -9.12
CA GLU A 34 -13.48 1.41 -9.82
C GLU A 34 -13.22 1.02 -11.27
N ARG A 35 -12.82 -0.23 -11.51
CA ARG A 35 -12.63 -0.73 -12.86
C ARG A 35 -13.90 -0.66 -13.70
N LYS A 36 -15.04 -1.04 -13.10
CA LYS A 36 -16.34 -0.95 -13.77
C LYS A 36 -16.71 0.49 -14.14
N MET A 37 -16.30 1.49 -13.35
CA MET A 37 -16.47 2.90 -13.72
C MET A 37 -15.53 3.33 -14.86
N SER A 38 -14.29 2.83 -14.90
CA SER A 38 -13.34 3.16 -15.97
C SER A 38 -13.70 2.54 -17.32
N ASP A 39 -14.25 1.33 -17.33
CA ASP A 39 -14.60 0.60 -18.56
C ASP A 39 -15.84 1.17 -19.27
N ASP A 40 -16.65 2.02 -18.60
CA ASP A 40 -17.86 2.63 -19.16
C ASP A 40 -18.01 4.13 -18.79
N PRO A 41 -17.21 5.03 -19.40
CA PRO A 41 -17.22 6.46 -19.07
C PRO A 41 -18.44 7.23 -19.63
N LEU A 42 -19.20 6.63 -20.57
CA LEU A 42 -20.26 7.32 -21.33
C LEU A 42 -21.68 6.76 -21.07
N ASN A 43 -21.85 5.70 -20.26
CA ASN A 43 -23.16 5.07 -20.02
C ASN A 43 -23.48 4.98 -18.50
N HIS A 44 -24.25 5.95 -18.01
CA HIS A 44 -25.64 5.83 -17.56
C HIS A 44 -25.84 5.57 -16.07
N GLN A 45 -26.46 6.53 -15.37
CA GLN A 45 -27.06 6.46 -14.02
C GLN A 45 -26.65 5.20 -13.24
N VAL A 46 -25.43 5.21 -12.69
CA VAL A 46 -25.06 4.17 -11.72
C VAL A 46 -26.09 4.22 -10.58
N SER A 47 -26.56 3.05 -10.17
CA SER A 47 -27.59 3.00 -9.14
C SER A 47 -27.10 3.69 -7.87
N GLN A 48 -28.03 4.23 -7.08
CA GLN A 48 -27.69 4.81 -5.79
C GLN A 48 -26.94 3.81 -4.89
N VAL A 49 -27.23 2.50 -5.04
CA VAL A 49 -26.50 1.42 -4.35
C VAL A 49 -25.06 1.36 -4.82
N PHE A 50 -24.80 1.37 -6.13
CA PHE A 50 -23.44 1.35 -6.67
C PHE A 50 -22.62 2.54 -6.16
N GLU A 51 -23.18 3.75 -6.23
CA GLU A 51 -22.48 4.96 -5.80
C GLU A 51 -22.16 4.93 -4.31
N LYS A 52 -23.14 4.57 -3.46
CA LYS A 52 -22.94 4.45 -2.01
C LYS A 52 -21.96 3.34 -1.66
N SER A 53 -22.02 2.19 -2.34
CA SER A 53 -21.08 1.10 -2.16
C SER A 53 -19.67 1.53 -2.51
N LEU A 54 -19.47 2.17 -3.67
CA LEU A 54 -18.17 2.69 -4.09
C LEU A 54 -17.62 3.73 -3.10
N GLN A 55 -18.46 4.66 -2.64
CA GLN A 55 -18.06 5.66 -1.63
C GLN A 55 -17.67 4.98 -0.30
N TYR A 56 -18.45 4.01 0.16
CA TYR A 56 -18.16 3.25 1.38
C TYR A 56 -16.83 2.52 1.27
N VAL A 57 -16.64 1.71 0.22
CA VAL A 57 -15.41 0.92 0.09
C VAL A 57 -14.20 1.81 -0.13
N LYS A 58 -14.31 2.93 -0.85
CA LYS A 58 -13.22 3.93 -0.95
C LYS A 58 -12.84 4.52 0.40
N ARG A 59 -13.82 4.74 1.28
CA ARG A 59 -13.60 5.31 2.61
C ARG A 59 -13.01 4.30 3.59
N PHE A 60 -13.41 3.04 3.51
CA PHE A 60 -13.07 2.02 4.51
C PHE A 60 -12.06 0.97 4.05
N SER A 61 -11.62 1.01 2.79
CA SER A 61 -10.49 0.20 2.33
C SER A 61 -9.24 0.57 3.11
N ARG A 62 -8.57 -0.44 3.69
CA ARG A 62 -7.40 -0.27 4.55
C ARG A 62 -6.08 -0.25 3.77
N TYR A 63 -6.10 -0.74 2.54
CA TYR A 63 -4.97 -0.86 1.61
C TYR A 63 -5.50 -0.78 0.17
N LYS A 64 -4.61 -0.56 -0.81
CA LYS A 64 -4.98 -0.33 -2.23
C LYS A 64 -4.16 -1.23 -3.16
N ASN A 65 -4.46 -1.24 -4.46
CA ASN A 65 -3.70 -2.04 -5.43
C ASN A 65 -2.24 -1.54 -5.56
N PRO A 66 -1.23 -2.44 -5.56
CA PRO A 66 -1.27 -3.89 -5.84
C PRO A 66 -1.33 -4.76 -4.57
N ASP A 67 -1.50 -4.12 -3.42
CA ASP A 67 -1.32 -4.74 -2.11
C ASP A 67 -2.42 -5.73 -1.75
N VAL A 68 -3.60 -5.56 -2.37
CA VAL A 68 -4.77 -6.41 -2.17
C VAL A 68 -4.47 -7.88 -2.45
N ASP A 69 -3.76 -8.19 -3.53
CA ASP A 69 -3.40 -9.56 -3.89
C ASP A 69 -2.41 -10.16 -2.88
N ALA A 70 -1.45 -9.36 -2.41
CA ALA A 70 -0.48 -9.78 -1.40
C ALA A 70 -1.18 -10.11 -0.06
N VAL A 71 -2.13 -9.27 0.35
CA VAL A 71 -2.93 -9.50 1.56
C VAL A 71 -3.74 -10.79 1.43
N ARG A 72 -4.45 -10.99 0.31
CA ARG A 72 -5.22 -12.23 0.09
C ARG A 72 -4.30 -13.45 0.10
N GLN A 73 -3.13 -13.39 -0.53
CA GLN A 73 -2.16 -14.49 -0.52
C GLN A 73 -1.66 -14.82 0.88
N VAL A 74 -1.37 -13.82 1.72
CA VAL A 74 -0.94 -14.06 3.11
C VAL A 74 -2.05 -14.72 3.91
N LEU A 75 -3.28 -14.19 3.85
CA LEU A 75 -4.40 -14.73 4.62
C LEU A 75 -4.79 -16.14 4.14
N SER A 76 -4.72 -16.41 2.83
CA SER A 76 -5.06 -17.72 2.25
C SER A 76 -4.07 -18.84 2.60
N ARG A 77 -2.89 -18.52 3.17
CA ARG A 77 -1.97 -19.53 3.71
C ARG A 77 -2.49 -20.19 4.99
N TYR A 78 -3.50 -19.58 5.61
CA TYR A 78 -4.09 -20.04 6.84
C TYR A 78 -5.47 -20.63 6.56
N GLN A 79 -5.88 -21.60 7.39
CA GLN A 79 -7.09 -22.38 7.18
C GLN A 79 -8.32 -21.63 7.70
N LEU A 80 -8.54 -20.42 7.18
CA LEU A 80 -9.65 -19.54 7.54
C LEU A 80 -10.86 -19.79 6.63
N ALA A 81 -12.06 -19.65 7.16
CA ALA A 81 -13.25 -19.51 6.32
C ALA A 81 -13.23 -18.17 5.57
N GLU A 82 -13.86 -18.10 4.40
CA GLU A 82 -13.90 -16.89 3.56
C GLU A 82 -14.45 -15.66 4.31
N PHE A 83 -15.43 -15.88 5.19
CA PHE A 83 -15.97 -14.86 6.08
C PHE A 83 -14.90 -14.32 7.04
N GLU A 84 -14.17 -15.21 7.74
CA GLU A 84 -13.15 -14.84 8.72
C GLU A 84 -12.00 -14.08 8.05
N LEU A 85 -11.56 -14.56 6.89
CA LEU A 85 -10.55 -13.90 6.06
C LEU A 85 -10.96 -12.47 5.72
N CYS A 86 -12.22 -12.28 5.29
CA CYS A 86 -12.70 -10.95 4.94
C CYS A 86 -12.87 -10.03 6.15
N VAL A 87 -13.29 -10.56 7.31
CA VAL A 87 -13.36 -9.76 8.53
C VAL A 87 -11.96 -9.30 8.95
N LEU A 88 -10.97 -10.19 8.97
CA LEU A 88 -9.57 -9.81 9.25
C LEU A 88 -9.04 -8.80 8.23
N GLY A 89 -9.28 -9.06 6.95
CA GLY A 89 -8.84 -8.20 5.85
C GLY A 89 -9.49 -6.81 5.85
N ASN A 90 -10.69 -6.66 6.42
CA ASN A 90 -11.41 -5.38 6.50
C ASN A 90 -11.10 -4.62 7.79
N LEU A 91 -11.11 -5.30 8.92
CA LEU A 91 -10.98 -4.65 10.23
C LEU A 91 -9.51 -4.39 10.58
N CYS A 92 -8.61 -5.27 10.13
CA CYS A 92 -7.18 -5.25 10.37
C CYS A 92 -6.81 -5.21 11.86
N PRO A 93 -7.12 -6.25 12.65
CA PRO A 93 -6.76 -6.28 14.06
C PRO A 93 -5.24 -6.26 14.26
N GLU A 94 -4.79 -5.58 15.31
CA GLU A 94 -3.37 -5.40 15.63
C GLU A 94 -2.85 -6.44 16.64
N THR A 95 -3.77 -7.09 17.38
CA THR A 95 -3.43 -8.12 18.37
C THR A 95 -4.23 -9.41 18.19
N VAL A 96 -3.74 -10.50 18.79
CA VAL A 96 -4.43 -11.80 18.82
C VAL A 96 -5.76 -11.68 19.56
N GLU A 97 -5.76 -10.92 20.66
CA GLU A 97 -6.95 -10.69 21.48
C GLU A 97 -8.02 -9.92 20.70
N GLU A 98 -7.64 -8.90 19.94
CA GLU A 98 -8.57 -8.14 19.09
C GLU A 98 -9.14 -9.03 17.98
N ALA A 99 -8.29 -9.81 17.31
CA ALA A 99 -8.71 -10.73 16.26
C ALA A 99 -9.72 -11.77 16.79
N ILE A 100 -9.46 -12.37 17.96
CA ILE A 100 -10.38 -13.32 18.60
C ILE A 100 -11.67 -12.62 19.07
N ALA A 101 -11.60 -11.39 19.57
CA ALA A 101 -12.78 -10.64 19.97
C ALA A 101 -13.68 -10.30 18.77
N MET A 102 -13.09 -9.98 17.62
CA MET A 102 -13.81 -9.70 16.38
C MET A 102 -14.33 -10.96 15.70
N VAL A 103 -13.56 -12.05 15.73
CA VAL A 103 -13.89 -13.31 15.06
C VAL A 103 -13.61 -14.50 16.00
N PRO A 104 -14.53 -14.80 16.94
CA PRO A 104 -14.31 -15.83 17.94
C PRO A 104 -14.09 -17.23 17.37
N SER A 105 -14.66 -17.53 16.19
CA SER A 105 -14.54 -18.82 15.50
C SER A 105 -13.09 -19.16 15.13
N ILE A 106 -12.22 -18.16 14.93
CA ILE A 106 -10.81 -18.36 14.55
C ILE A 106 -10.03 -19.15 15.62
N LYS A 107 -10.36 -18.96 16.90
CA LYS A 107 -9.71 -19.66 18.02
C LYS A 107 -9.94 -21.18 17.99
N GLN A 108 -11.04 -21.62 17.39
CA GLN A 108 -11.38 -23.04 17.31
C GLN A 108 -10.54 -23.78 16.25
N ILE A 109 -9.96 -23.05 15.30
CA ILE A 109 -9.29 -23.62 14.12
C ILE A 109 -7.77 -23.54 14.24
N ASN A 110 -7.23 -22.52 14.91
CA ASN A 110 -5.80 -22.27 14.96
C ASN A 110 -5.28 -22.22 16.42
N PRO A 111 -4.28 -23.03 16.79
CA PRO A 111 -3.61 -22.87 18.08
C PRO A 111 -2.92 -21.51 18.16
N ASP A 112 -2.74 -21.00 19.38
CA ASP A 112 -2.29 -19.61 19.64
C ASP A 112 -1.01 -19.23 18.87
N GLN A 113 -0.06 -20.17 18.68
CA GLN A 113 1.16 -19.93 17.91
C GLN A 113 0.92 -19.71 16.41
N CYS A 114 -0.04 -20.41 15.81
CA CYS A 114 -0.42 -20.21 14.41
C CYS A 114 -1.12 -18.86 14.23
N LEU A 115 -1.95 -18.45 15.20
CA LEU A 115 -2.60 -17.14 15.19
C LEU A 115 -1.61 -16.00 15.34
N PHE A 116 -0.63 -16.16 16.22
CA PHE A 116 0.44 -15.19 16.36
C PHE A 116 1.21 -15.01 15.05
N ASN A 117 1.58 -16.10 14.37
CA ASN A 117 2.30 -16.03 13.10
C ASN A 117 1.45 -15.42 11.97
N LEU A 118 0.15 -15.75 11.92
CA LEU A 118 -0.81 -15.14 11.00
C LEU A 118 -0.84 -13.63 11.18
N LEU A 119 -1.10 -13.19 12.40
CA LEU A 119 -1.25 -11.76 12.71
C LEU A 119 0.06 -11.02 12.56
N PHE A 120 1.20 -11.62 12.94
CA PHE A 120 2.51 -11.03 12.70
C PHE A 120 2.77 -10.84 11.20
N SER A 121 2.50 -11.87 10.37
CA SER A 121 2.71 -11.79 8.92
C SER A 121 1.78 -10.76 8.28
N PHE A 122 0.52 -10.75 8.70
CA PHE A 122 -0.50 -9.83 8.18
C PHE A 122 -0.23 -8.39 8.64
N PHE A 123 0.10 -8.18 9.91
CA PHE A 123 0.46 -6.87 10.46
C PHE A 123 1.74 -6.33 9.81
N SER A 124 2.80 -7.13 9.73
CA SER A 124 4.06 -6.72 9.09
C SER A 124 3.84 -6.34 7.63
N LEU A 125 2.99 -7.08 6.91
CA LEU A 125 2.58 -6.69 5.57
C LEU A 125 1.84 -5.36 5.61
N LEU A 126 0.78 -5.20 6.42
CA LEU A 126 0.03 -3.94 6.50
C LEU A 126 0.89 -2.74 6.89
N GLU A 127 1.85 -2.90 7.80
CA GLU A 127 2.79 -1.87 8.21
C GLU A 127 3.68 -1.48 7.03
N PHE A 128 4.22 -2.46 6.31
CA PHE A 128 4.98 -2.24 5.08
C PHE A 128 4.14 -1.53 4.00
N LEU A 129 2.87 -1.91 3.85
CA LEU A 129 1.95 -1.29 2.88
C LEU A 129 1.57 0.15 3.24
N LYS A 130 1.55 0.49 4.53
CA LYS A 130 1.33 1.85 5.02
C LYS A 130 2.60 2.69 5.03
N ALA A 131 3.77 2.06 5.04
CA ALA A 131 5.04 2.74 5.14
C ALA A 131 5.31 3.55 3.87
N LYS A 132 5.65 4.83 4.05
CA LYS A 132 6.15 5.64 2.95
C LYS A 132 7.58 5.24 2.65
N CYS A 133 7.89 5.04 1.37
CA CYS A 133 9.28 4.84 0.95
C CYS A 133 9.95 6.21 0.78
N LEU A 134 11.24 6.33 1.08
CA LEU A 134 12.01 7.55 0.85
C LEU A 134 12.89 7.41 -0.38
N MET A 135 12.87 8.43 -1.25
CA MET A 135 13.83 8.56 -2.35
C MET A 135 15.23 8.84 -1.79
N ASN A 136 16.28 8.50 -2.55
CA ASN A 136 17.66 8.76 -2.16
C ASN A 136 17.88 10.25 -1.81
N CYS A 137 17.26 11.15 -2.57
CA CYS A 137 17.35 12.59 -2.34
C CYS A 137 16.71 13.03 -1.02
N GLU A 138 15.58 12.44 -0.62
CA GLU A 138 14.97 12.73 0.68
C GLU A 138 15.83 12.19 1.83
N VAL A 139 16.37 10.98 1.67
CA VAL A 139 17.29 10.40 2.65
C VAL A 139 18.55 11.27 2.77
N ALA A 140 19.08 11.80 1.66
CA ALA A 140 20.23 12.70 1.68
C ALA A 140 19.94 13.95 2.52
N LEU A 141 18.81 14.62 2.30
CA LEU A 141 18.44 15.81 3.09
C LEU A 141 18.28 15.50 4.58
N ILE A 142 17.67 14.36 4.92
CA ILE A 142 17.47 13.93 6.31
C ILE A 142 18.82 13.66 6.99
N LEU A 143 19.70 12.90 6.33
CA LEU A 143 21.00 12.53 6.87
C LEU A 143 21.95 13.73 6.93
N GLU A 144 21.91 14.65 5.96
CA GLU A 144 22.68 15.91 6.00
C GLU A 144 22.27 16.75 7.20
N ARG A 145 20.97 17.00 7.38
CA ARG A 145 20.48 17.76 8.53
C ARG A 145 20.87 17.12 9.86
N LYS A 146 20.81 15.78 9.95
CA LYS A 146 21.23 15.05 11.15
C LYS A 146 22.74 15.16 11.37
N TYR A 147 23.53 15.09 10.30
CA TYR A 147 24.98 15.26 10.36
C TYR A 147 25.35 16.64 10.89
N ASP A 148 24.74 17.71 10.37
CA ASP A 148 25.01 19.09 10.81
C ASP A 148 24.66 19.29 12.30
N GLN A 149 23.57 18.69 12.78
CA GLN A 149 23.22 18.71 14.19
C GLN A 149 24.27 18.03 15.06
N LEU A 150 24.81 16.89 14.61
CA LEU A 150 25.86 16.18 15.33
C LEU A 150 27.17 16.99 15.36
N GLN A 151 27.49 17.69 14.29
CA GLN A 151 28.64 18.60 14.23
C GLN A 151 28.47 19.82 15.15
N GLN A 152 27.26 20.34 15.33
CA GLN A 152 27.00 21.45 16.25
C GLN A 152 27.05 21.05 17.73
N MET A 153 26.93 19.75 18.03
CA MET A 153 26.97 19.19 19.38
C MET A 153 28.33 18.57 19.74
N SER A 154 29.37 18.84 18.94
CA SER A 154 30.63 18.08 18.91
C SER A 154 31.63 18.34 20.03
N ASP A 155 31.25 18.97 21.14
CA ASP A 155 32.13 19.07 22.33
C ASP A 155 32.18 17.76 23.13
N ASP A 156 31.35 16.77 22.80
CA ASP A 156 31.32 15.46 23.48
C ASP A 156 32.02 14.37 22.64
N PRO A 157 33.17 13.82 23.08
CA PRO A 157 33.91 12.75 22.40
C PRO A 157 33.12 11.45 22.14
N LEU A 158 31.97 11.28 22.81
CA LEU A 158 31.06 10.14 22.63
C LEU A 158 30.11 10.29 21.44
N ASN A 159 30.02 11.47 20.82
CA ASN A 159 29.08 11.78 19.74
C ASN A 159 29.62 11.44 18.33
N GLN A 160 30.49 10.44 18.23
CA GLN A 160 31.09 10.03 16.96
C GLN A 160 30.03 9.43 16.03
N VAL A 161 29.94 10.00 14.82
CA VAL A 161 29.06 9.50 13.76
C VAL A 161 29.49 8.08 13.39
N SER A 162 28.54 7.15 13.32
CA SER A 162 28.87 5.76 13.00
C SER A 162 29.35 5.63 11.55
N GLN A 163 30.25 4.68 11.30
CA GLN A 163 30.72 4.38 9.94
C GLN A 163 29.57 4.02 8.98
N VAL A 164 28.52 3.36 9.49
CA VAL A 164 27.31 3.02 8.70
C VAL A 164 26.57 4.28 8.29
N PHE A 165 26.44 5.25 9.19
CA PHE A 165 25.81 6.53 8.89
C PHE A 165 26.60 7.29 7.83
N GLU A 166 27.93 7.40 7.98
CA GLU A 166 28.79 8.10 7.01
C GLU A 166 28.71 7.49 5.62
N LYS A 167 28.82 6.16 5.52
CA LYS A 167 28.70 5.43 4.25
C LYS A 167 27.31 5.58 3.63
N SER A 168 26.26 5.54 4.45
CA SER A 168 24.88 5.75 3.98
C SER A 168 24.71 7.15 3.42
N LEU A 169 25.18 8.18 4.15
CA LEU A 169 25.17 9.57 3.70
C LEU A 169 25.95 9.76 2.40
N GLN A 170 27.15 9.17 2.29
CA GLN A 170 27.95 9.20 1.06
C GLN A 170 27.23 8.55 -0.13
N TYR A 171 26.61 7.39 0.08
CA TYR A 171 25.83 6.69 -0.94
C TYR A 171 24.68 7.56 -1.43
N VAL A 172 23.83 8.04 -0.52
CA VAL A 172 22.66 8.82 -0.93
C VAL A 172 23.07 10.14 -1.56
N LYS A 173 24.10 10.84 -1.07
CA LYS A 173 24.64 12.04 -1.74
C LYS A 173 25.11 11.77 -3.17
N ARG A 174 25.74 10.62 -3.40
CA ARG A 174 26.29 10.25 -4.71
C ARG A 174 25.20 9.87 -5.72
N PHE A 175 24.16 9.17 -5.26
CA PHE A 175 23.13 8.61 -6.13
C PHE A 175 21.79 9.37 -6.11
N SER A 176 21.70 10.45 -5.33
CA SER A 176 20.58 11.39 -5.39
C SER A 176 20.61 12.13 -6.72
N ARG A 177 19.48 12.08 -7.43
CA ARG A 177 19.27 12.85 -8.66
C ARG A 177 18.94 14.29 -8.38
N TYR A 178 18.25 14.53 -7.27
CA TYR A 178 17.82 15.84 -6.80
C TYR A 178 18.57 16.24 -5.53
N LYS A 179 19.15 17.43 -5.50
CA LYS A 179 19.91 18.02 -4.37
C LYS A 179 19.21 19.22 -3.78
N ASN A 180 18.52 20.00 -4.60
CA ASN A 180 17.76 21.15 -4.13
C ASN A 180 16.54 20.68 -3.30
N PRO A 181 16.39 21.08 -2.03
CA PRO A 181 15.26 20.68 -1.18
C PRO A 181 13.89 20.97 -1.78
N ASP A 182 13.76 22.07 -2.54
CA ASP A 182 12.49 22.43 -3.20
C ASP A 182 12.21 21.55 -4.42
N ALA A 183 13.26 21.16 -5.16
CA ALA A 183 13.13 20.18 -6.24
C ALA A 183 12.69 18.81 -5.68
N VAL A 184 13.27 18.37 -4.57
CA VAL A 184 12.90 17.11 -3.89
C VAL A 184 11.42 17.09 -3.50
N ARG A 185 10.92 18.19 -2.91
CA ARG A 185 9.50 18.32 -2.57
C ARG A 185 8.60 18.27 -3.81
N GLN A 186 8.95 19.02 -4.85
CA GLN A 186 8.16 19.06 -6.09
C GLN A 186 8.11 17.69 -6.78
N VAL A 187 9.23 16.95 -6.83
CA VAL A 187 9.27 15.58 -7.37
C VAL A 187 8.34 14.66 -6.60
N ARG A 188 8.38 14.70 -5.26
CA ARG A 188 7.47 13.92 -4.41
C ARG A 188 6.01 14.27 -4.70
N GLU A 189 5.68 15.55 -4.82
CA GLU A 189 4.33 16.01 -5.10
C GLU A 189 3.82 15.56 -6.47
N ILE A 190 4.64 15.63 -7.52
CA ILE A 190 4.29 15.15 -8.86
C ILE A 190 3.98 13.67 -8.81
N LEU A 191 4.92 12.84 -8.33
CA LEU A 191 4.76 11.39 -8.33
C LEU A 191 3.56 10.92 -7.51
N SER A 192 3.25 11.62 -6.40
CA SER A 192 2.11 11.29 -5.53
C SER A 192 0.75 11.50 -6.22
N ARG A 193 0.68 12.28 -7.33
CA ARG A 193 -0.56 12.50 -8.09
C ARG A 193 -0.90 11.32 -9.01
N TYR A 194 0.08 10.48 -9.34
CA TYR A 194 -0.06 9.39 -10.31
C TYR A 194 -0.36 8.05 -9.62
N GLN A 195 -0.97 8.01 -8.43
CA GLN A 195 -1.48 6.78 -7.78
C GLN A 195 -0.49 5.59 -7.78
N LEU A 196 0.80 5.88 -7.72
CA LEU A 196 1.87 4.90 -7.70
C LEU A 196 1.96 4.24 -6.32
N ALA A 197 2.36 2.97 -6.27
CA ALA A 197 2.84 2.39 -5.03
C ALA A 197 4.13 3.07 -4.58
N GLU A 198 4.39 3.09 -3.27
CA GLU A 198 5.52 3.83 -2.69
C GLU A 198 6.88 3.40 -3.28
N PHE A 199 7.07 2.10 -3.56
CA PHE A 199 8.29 1.62 -4.20
C PHE A 199 8.42 2.10 -5.66
N GLU A 200 7.32 2.16 -6.42
CA GLU A 200 7.31 2.60 -7.82
C GLU A 200 7.69 4.07 -7.90
N LEU A 201 7.10 4.89 -7.02
CA LEU A 201 7.47 6.29 -6.83
C LEU A 201 8.97 6.43 -6.57
N CYS A 202 9.50 5.66 -5.62
CA CYS A 202 10.92 5.74 -5.29
C CYS A 202 11.83 5.30 -6.44
N VAL A 203 11.47 4.26 -7.18
CA VAL A 203 12.26 3.82 -8.35
C VAL A 203 12.26 4.90 -9.42
N LEU A 204 11.10 5.44 -9.78
CA LEU A 204 10.99 6.51 -10.78
C LEU A 204 11.72 7.79 -10.36
N GLY A 205 11.58 8.21 -9.09
CA GLY A 205 12.27 9.38 -8.56
C GLY A 205 13.78 9.22 -8.40
N ASN A 206 14.28 7.99 -8.21
CA ASN A 206 15.71 7.72 -8.10
C ASN A 206 16.39 7.50 -9.46
N LEU A 207 15.71 6.84 -10.39
CA LEU A 207 16.28 6.47 -11.68
C LEU A 207 16.02 7.52 -12.77
N CYS A 208 14.94 8.30 -12.64
CA CYS A 208 14.53 9.35 -13.57
C CYS A 208 14.50 8.87 -15.03
N PRO A 209 13.65 7.88 -15.37
CA PRO A 209 13.52 7.41 -16.75
C PRO A 209 13.06 8.54 -17.67
N GLU A 210 13.52 8.52 -18.92
CA GLU A 210 13.25 9.57 -19.90
C GLU A 210 12.14 9.20 -20.88
N THR A 211 11.87 7.90 -21.06
CA THR A 211 10.79 7.40 -21.92
C THR A 211 9.83 6.48 -21.19
N VAL A 212 8.64 6.33 -21.76
CA VAL A 212 7.60 5.41 -21.27
C VAL A 212 8.13 3.98 -21.24
N GLU A 213 8.89 3.56 -22.26
CA GLU A 213 9.48 2.23 -22.35
C GLU A 213 10.49 1.98 -21.23
N GLU A 214 11.34 2.96 -20.92
CA GLU A 214 12.30 2.85 -19.82
C GLU A 214 11.59 2.75 -18.47
N ALA A 215 10.57 3.58 -18.24
CA ALA A 215 9.77 3.54 -17.02
C ALA A 215 9.09 2.17 -16.83
N ILE A 216 8.52 1.60 -17.90
CA ILE A 216 7.90 0.26 -17.87
C ILE A 216 8.95 -0.83 -17.68
N ALA A 217 10.12 -0.72 -18.31
CA ALA A 217 11.19 -1.69 -18.16
C ALA A 217 11.72 -1.73 -16.71
N MET A 218 11.82 -0.58 -16.05
CA MET A 218 12.24 -0.47 -14.65
C MET A 218 11.14 -0.86 -13.67
N VAL A 219 9.89 -0.49 -13.96
CA VAL A 219 8.74 -0.69 -13.09
C VAL A 219 7.55 -1.23 -13.89
N PRO A 220 7.53 -2.52 -14.23
CA PRO A 220 6.47 -3.10 -15.07
C PRO A 220 5.06 -2.94 -14.47
N SER A 221 4.98 -2.85 -13.14
CA SER A 221 3.73 -2.76 -12.39
C SER A 221 2.98 -1.44 -12.58
N ILE A 222 3.59 -0.38 -13.12
CA ILE A 222 2.90 0.89 -13.41
C ILE A 222 1.80 0.70 -14.48
N LYS A 223 1.98 -0.27 -15.38
CA LYS A 223 1.01 -0.63 -16.43
C LYS A 223 0.10 -1.81 -16.06
N THR A 224 0.04 -2.20 -14.78
CA THR A 224 -0.82 -3.32 -14.37
C THR A 224 -2.28 -3.04 -14.72
N LYS A 225 -2.94 -4.01 -15.36
CA LYS A 225 -4.34 -3.91 -15.79
C LYS A 225 -5.25 -3.46 -14.65
N GLY A 226 -5.98 -2.36 -14.85
CA GLY A 226 -6.89 -1.77 -13.87
C GLY A 226 -6.36 -0.50 -13.19
N ARG A 227 -5.12 -0.09 -13.45
CA ARG A 227 -4.62 1.25 -13.11
C ARG A 227 -4.81 2.20 -14.29
N ALA A 228 -5.12 3.47 -14.01
CA ALA A 228 -5.41 4.49 -15.00
C ALA A 228 -4.14 5.13 -15.62
N HIS A 229 -3.06 4.37 -15.80
CA HIS A 229 -1.82 4.87 -16.40
C HIS A 229 -1.69 4.33 -17.82
N ASP A 230 -2.30 5.03 -18.76
CA ASP A 230 -1.96 4.89 -20.16
C ASP A 230 -0.59 5.55 -20.45
N ASP A 231 -0.08 5.31 -21.66
CA ASP A 231 1.21 5.79 -22.11
C ASP A 231 1.27 7.32 -22.06
N GLU A 232 0.16 8.00 -22.36
CA GLU A 232 0.04 9.46 -22.30
C GLU A 232 0.20 9.99 -20.86
N ALA A 233 -0.44 9.36 -19.87
CA ALA A 233 -0.28 9.74 -18.47
C ALA A 233 1.15 9.53 -17.97
N ILE A 234 1.80 8.42 -18.36
CA ILE A 234 3.20 8.15 -18.02
C ILE A 234 4.10 9.19 -18.68
N GLU A 235 3.92 9.45 -19.98
CA GLU A 235 4.71 10.45 -20.70
C GLU A 235 4.58 11.84 -20.08
N LYS A 236 3.36 12.24 -19.71
CA LYS A 236 3.11 13.51 -19.01
C LYS A 236 3.85 13.57 -17.67
N MET A 237 3.78 12.51 -16.86
CA MET A 237 4.50 12.42 -15.59
C MET A 237 6.01 12.61 -15.79
N LEU A 238 6.60 11.91 -16.78
CA LEU A 238 8.04 12.01 -17.06
C LEU A 238 8.42 13.40 -17.56
N ASN A 239 7.58 14.02 -18.39
CA ASN A 239 7.76 15.40 -18.82
C ASN A 239 7.74 16.38 -17.64
N ASP A 240 6.78 16.25 -16.71
CA ASP A 240 6.70 17.08 -15.51
C ASP A 240 7.97 16.95 -14.64
N LEU A 241 8.48 15.72 -14.47
CA LEU A 241 9.73 15.45 -13.75
C LEU A 241 10.96 16.04 -14.46
N SER A 242 11.00 15.98 -15.79
CA SER A 242 12.09 16.52 -16.59
C SER A 242 12.21 18.03 -16.44
N LEU A 243 11.09 18.73 -16.26
CA LEU A 243 11.08 20.18 -16.06
C LEU A 243 11.78 20.55 -14.75
N ILE A 244 11.56 19.82 -13.66
CA ILE A 244 12.25 20.08 -12.39
C ILE A 244 13.76 19.89 -12.57
N LYS A 245 14.17 18.79 -13.20
CA LYS A 245 15.58 18.45 -13.42
C LYS A 245 16.32 19.50 -14.27
N LYS A 246 15.63 20.21 -15.16
CA LYS A 246 16.23 21.30 -15.97
C LYS A 246 16.60 22.54 -15.14
N PHE A 247 15.96 22.75 -13.98
CA PHE A 247 16.15 23.92 -13.13
C PHE A 247 16.90 23.60 -11.83
N GLU A 248 17.54 22.44 -11.79
CA GLU A 248 18.38 21.95 -10.69
C GLU A 248 19.87 22.21 -10.94
#